data_AF-A0A1H3SYR7-F1
#
_entry.id   AF-A0A1H3SYR7-F1
#
_cell.length_a   1.000
_cell.length_b   1.000
_cell.length_c   1.000
_cell.angle_alpha   90.00
_cell.angle_beta   90.00
_cell.angle_gamma   90.00
#
_symmetry.space_group_name_H-M   'P 1'
#
loop_
_entity.id
_entity.type
_entity.pdbx_description
1 polymer ?
#
loop_
_entity_poly.entity_id
_entity_poly.type
_entity_poly.pdbx_seq_one_letter_code
_entity_poly.pdbx_strand_id
1 'polypeptide(L)'
;MTAQRDSDDEYSVRGSVSHIEHWGTDPRRPATNRFATWPFARIRFADSYITISSLLGELYVTPETLISISRFGRVSWLTNGVKFVVRGHHDDVVFWAARPGRLLAELRRRGWRVTG
;
A
#
# COMPACT_ATOMS: atom_id res chain seq x y z
N MET A 1 17.42 -17.66 -15.15
CA MET A 1 16.70 -18.83 -14.58
C MET A 1 15.86 -18.27 -13.43
N THR A 2 14.63 -17.88 -13.73
CA THR A 2 13.78 -17.10 -12.82
C THR A 2 13.01 -18.09 -11.96
N ALA A 3 13.35 -18.18 -10.67
CA ALA A 3 12.63 -19.02 -9.73
C ALA A 3 11.22 -18.44 -9.55
N GLN A 4 10.25 -19.07 -10.21
CA GLN A 4 8.84 -18.90 -9.95
C GLN A 4 8.58 -19.45 -8.56
N ARG A 5 8.49 -18.56 -7.56
CA ARG A 5 7.98 -18.91 -6.23
C ARG A 5 6.49 -19.14 -6.38
N ASP A 6 6.10 -20.39 -6.55
CA ASP A 6 4.75 -20.87 -6.26
C ASP A 6 4.48 -20.57 -4.78
N SER A 7 3.73 -19.50 -4.53
CA SER A 7 3.19 -19.16 -3.22
C SER A 7 1.71 -19.49 -3.26
N ASP A 8 1.38 -20.74 -2.93
CA ASP A 8 0.00 -21.26 -2.93
C ASP A 8 -0.93 -20.59 -1.90
N ASP A 9 -0.43 -19.61 -1.15
CA ASP A 9 -1.25 -18.87 -0.19
C ASP A 9 -0.93 -17.37 -0.23
N GLU A 10 -0.92 -16.78 -1.43
CA GLU A 10 -0.82 -15.34 -1.61
C GLU A 10 -2.19 -14.74 -1.97
N TYR A 11 -2.57 -13.61 -1.36
CA TYR A 11 -3.73 -12.85 -1.81
C TYR A 11 -3.32 -11.73 -2.76
N SER A 12 -4.05 -11.57 -3.87
CA SER A 12 -3.84 -10.46 -4.80
C SER A 12 -5.15 -9.76 -5.17
N VAL A 13 -5.09 -8.43 -5.29
CA VAL A 13 -6.21 -7.63 -5.82
C VAL A 13 -5.70 -6.40 -6.58
N ARG A 14 -6.45 -6.01 -7.61
CA ARG A 14 -6.21 -4.78 -8.38
C ARG A 14 -6.89 -3.58 -7.72
N GLY A 15 -6.34 -2.41 -7.98
CA GLY A 15 -6.84 -1.16 -7.43
C GLY A 15 -6.10 0.03 -8.00
N SER A 16 -6.18 1.14 -7.29
CA SER A 16 -5.41 2.35 -7.57
C SER A 16 -4.48 2.65 -6.41
N VAL A 17 -3.38 3.34 -6.67
CA VAL A 17 -2.40 3.72 -5.64
C VAL A 17 -2.12 5.22 -5.71
N SER A 18 -1.92 5.85 -4.56
CA SER A 18 -1.39 7.21 -4.44
C SER A 18 -0.19 7.21 -3.53
N HIS A 19 0.87 7.87 -3.98
CA HIS A 19 2.02 8.24 -3.17
C HIS A 19 1.80 9.66 -2.67
N ILE A 20 1.83 9.83 -1.36
CA ILE A 20 1.60 11.07 -0.64
C ILE A 20 2.91 11.42 0.08
N GLU A 21 3.66 12.37 -0.46
CA GLU A 21 4.91 12.83 0.16
C GLU A 21 4.61 13.42 1.56
N HIS A 22 5.42 13.05 2.56
CA HIS A 22 5.28 13.64 3.89
C HIS A 22 5.55 15.14 3.83
N TRP A 23 4.67 15.94 4.43
CA TRP A 23 4.93 17.37 4.61
C TRP A 23 6.12 17.54 5.56
N GLY A 24 7.29 17.84 4.98
CA GLY A 24 8.47 18.30 5.70
C GLY A 24 9.56 17.25 5.82
N THR A 25 10.65 17.43 5.06
CA THR A 25 12.01 17.15 5.58
C THR A 25 13.13 17.81 4.79
N ASP A 26 12.87 18.49 3.66
CA ASP A 26 13.89 19.33 3.04
C ASP A 26 13.31 20.55 2.30
N PRO A 27 13.39 21.77 2.86
CA PRO A 27 12.99 22.99 2.16
C PRO A 27 13.86 23.31 0.94
N ARG A 28 14.96 22.57 0.72
CA ARG A 28 15.86 22.71 -0.43
C ARG A 28 15.48 21.82 -1.62
N ARG A 29 14.54 20.89 -1.46
CA ARG A 29 14.02 20.10 -2.59
C ARG A 29 12.76 20.77 -3.14
N PRO A 30 12.76 21.21 -4.41
CA PRO A 30 11.52 21.62 -5.04
C PRO A 30 10.55 20.43 -5.01
N ALA A 31 9.31 20.67 -4.57
CA ALA A 31 8.25 19.66 -4.48
C ALA A 31 7.92 19.16 -5.89
N THR A 32 8.64 18.15 -6.36
CA THR A 32 8.53 17.70 -7.76
C THR A 32 7.43 16.67 -7.98
N ASN A 33 6.86 16.08 -6.93
CA ASN A 33 5.69 15.20 -7.03
C ASN A 33 4.84 15.22 -5.75
N ARG A 34 4.09 16.32 -5.54
CA ARG A 34 3.24 16.50 -4.35
C ARG A 34 2.28 15.32 -4.09
N PHE A 35 1.78 14.68 -5.14
CA PHE A 35 0.93 13.50 -5.08
C PHE A 35 1.03 12.78 -6.43
N ALA A 36 1.40 11.50 -6.45
CA ALA A 36 1.39 10.69 -7.67
C ALA A 36 0.32 9.60 -7.53
N THR A 37 -0.71 9.64 -8.37
CA THR A 37 -1.81 8.66 -8.34
C THR A 37 -1.82 7.86 -9.64
N TRP A 38 -1.89 6.55 -9.51
CA TRP A 38 -1.97 5.64 -10.64
C TRP A 38 -3.21 4.75 -10.53
N PRO A 39 -4.11 4.75 -11.55
CA PRO A 39 -5.37 4.03 -11.47
C PRO A 39 -5.22 2.51 -11.60
N PHE A 40 -4.06 2.03 -12.08
CA PHE A 40 -3.79 0.61 -12.35
C PHE A 40 -2.64 0.06 -11.51
N ALA A 41 -2.94 -0.24 -10.25
CA ALA A 41 -2.01 -0.85 -9.32
C ALA A 41 -2.47 -2.26 -8.93
N ARG A 42 -1.54 -3.05 -8.39
CA ARG A 42 -1.83 -4.36 -7.81
C ARG A 42 -1.20 -4.44 -6.43
N ILE A 43 -1.98 -4.90 -5.46
CA ILE A 43 -1.46 -5.34 -4.17
C ILE A 43 -1.40 -6.87 -4.15
N ARG A 44 -0.34 -7.38 -3.54
CA ARG A 44 0.02 -8.78 -3.40
C ARG A 44 0.55 -8.97 -1.98
N PHE A 45 0.05 -9.95 -1.23
CA PHE A 45 0.57 -10.17 0.12
C PHE A 45 0.37 -11.59 0.62
N ALA A 46 1.29 -11.97 1.49
CA ALA A 46 1.27 -13.15 2.32
C ALA A 46 1.51 -12.73 3.78
N ASP A 47 1.81 -13.68 4.65
CA ASP A 47 1.97 -13.44 6.09
C ASP A 47 3.28 -12.69 6.41
N SER A 48 4.25 -12.73 5.49
CA SER A 48 5.58 -12.15 5.67
C SER A 48 5.88 -10.92 4.81
N TYR A 49 5.03 -10.59 3.83
CA TYR A 49 5.26 -9.43 2.97
C TYR A 49 3.97 -8.85 2.39
N ILE A 50 4.04 -7.58 2.01
CA ILE A 50 3.09 -6.88 1.16
C ILE A 50 3.87 -6.20 0.03
N THR A 51 3.42 -6.37 -1.21
CA THR A 51 3.88 -5.61 -2.36
C THR A 51 2.74 -4.83 -2.98
N ILE A 52 3.02 -3.56 -3.33
CA ILE A 52 2.12 -2.71 -4.12
C ILE A 52 2.89 -2.28 -5.36
N SER A 53 2.46 -2.74 -6.54
CA SER A 53 3.11 -2.43 -7.81
C SER A 53 2.22 -1.59 -8.72
N SER A 54 2.83 -0.62 -9.39
CA SER A 54 2.21 0.24 -10.41
C SER A 54 3.29 0.74 -11.39
N LEU A 55 2.92 1.56 -12.38
CA LEU A 55 3.93 2.20 -13.24
C LEU A 55 4.76 3.26 -12.51
N LEU A 56 4.35 3.69 -11.31
CA LEU A 56 5.11 4.61 -10.47
C LEU A 56 6.23 3.91 -9.69
N GLY A 57 6.24 2.58 -9.70
CA GLY A 57 7.20 1.76 -8.96
C GLY A 57 6.54 0.67 -8.12
N GLU A 58 7.36 0.02 -7.31
CA GLU A 58 6.97 -1.03 -6.39
C GLU A 58 7.30 -0.63 -4.95
N LEU A 59 6.31 -0.72 -4.07
CA LEU A 59 6.49 -0.69 -2.63
C LEU A 59 6.60 -2.14 -2.13
N TYR A 60 7.66 -2.45 -1.40
CA TYR A 60 7.84 -3.72 -0.70
C TYR A 60 7.84 -3.49 0.80
N VAL A 61 6.99 -4.22 1.53
CA VAL A 61 6.77 -4.05 2.96
C VAL A 61 6.92 -5.39 3.67
N THR A 62 7.62 -5.39 4.79
CA THR A 62 7.74 -6.54 5.72
C THR A 62 7.26 -6.12 7.11
N PRO A 63 7.05 -7.07 8.03
CA PRO A 63 6.72 -6.74 9.42
C PRO A 63 7.74 -5.80 10.08
N GLU A 64 9.01 -5.86 9.70
CA GLU A 64 10.10 -5.05 10.27
C GLU A 64 10.12 -3.61 9.72
N THR A 65 9.70 -3.44 8.46
CA THR A 65 9.66 -2.12 7.80
C THR A 65 8.32 -1.43 7.97
N LEU A 66 7.24 -2.17 8.24
CA LEU A 66 5.92 -1.60 8.43
C LEU A 66 5.83 -0.80 9.73
N ILE A 67 5.47 0.48 9.63
CA ILE A 67 5.13 1.32 10.79
C ILE A 67 3.65 1.18 11.11
N SER A 68 2.77 1.31 10.11
CA SER A 68 1.33 1.14 10.32
C SER A 68 0.56 0.85 9.04
N ILE A 69 -0.53 0.09 9.19
CA ILE A 69 -1.59 -0.02 8.19
C ILE A 69 -2.85 0.56 8.81
N SER A 70 -3.47 1.52 8.13
CA SER A 70 -4.70 2.15 8.60
C SER A 70 -5.78 2.17 7.53
N ARG A 71 -7.03 2.05 7.94
CA ARG A 71 -8.17 2.22 7.05
C ARG A 71 -8.30 3.71 6.69
N PHE A 72 -8.31 4.01 5.40
CA PHE A 72 -8.45 5.36 4.89
C PHE A 72 -9.84 5.51 4.27
N GLY A 73 -10.81 6.02 5.05
CA GLY A 73 -12.20 6.07 4.59
C GLY A 73 -13.16 6.59 5.65
N ARG A 74 -13.41 7.90 5.61
CA ARG A 74 -14.56 8.57 6.25
C ARG A 74 -15.09 9.72 5.37
N VAL A 75 -14.93 9.56 4.06
CA VAL A 75 -15.34 10.55 3.06
C VAL A 75 -16.45 9.90 2.24
N SER A 76 -17.67 10.45 2.33
CA SER A 76 -18.96 9.87 1.88
C SER A 76 -19.04 9.42 0.41
N TRP A 77 -18.01 9.72 -0.38
CA TRP A 77 -17.98 9.67 -1.84
C TRP A 77 -16.71 8.98 -2.37
N LEU A 78 -15.77 8.59 -1.51
CA LEU A 78 -14.57 7.85 -1.90
C LEU A 78 -14.65 6.40 -1.40
N THR A 79 -14.22 5.48 -2.25
CA THR A 79 -14.03 4.07 -1.90
C THR A 79 -13.07 3.96 -0.70
N ASN A 80 -13.33 3.02 0.20
CA ASN A 80 -12.44 2.75 1.33
C ASN A 80 -11.05 2.37 0.80
N GLY A 81 -10.03 3.14 1.17
CA GLY A 81 -8.62 2.86 0.90
C GLY A 81 -7.90 2.27 2.12
N VAL A 82 -6.68 1.84 1.91
CA VAL A 82 -5.76 1.38 2.96
C VAL A 82 -4.48 2.18 2.86
N LYS A 83 -4.10 2.87 3.94
CA LYS A 83 -2.88 3.66 4.04
C LYS A 83 -1.77 2.82 4.68
N PHE A 84 -0.60 2.85 4.07
CA PHE A 84 0.62 2.21 4.51
C PHE A 84 1.65 3.29 4.87
N VAL A 85 2.20 3.17 6.08
CA VAL A 85 3.35 3.97 6.53
C VAL A 85 4.51 3.01 6.72
N VAL A 86 5.62 3.25 6.03
CA VAL A 86 6.75 2.32 5.95
C VAL A 86 8.03 3.05 6.35
N ARG A 87 8.84 2.42 7.22
CA ARG A 87 10.12 2.96 7.68
C ARG A 87 11.08 3.10 6.50
N GLY A 88 11.70 4.26 6.37
CA GLY A 88 12.67 4.55 5.31
C GLY A 88 12.04 4.88 3.95
N HIS A 89 10.71 4.86 3.84
CA HIS A 89 9.99 5.47 2.72
C HIS A 89 9.60 6.90 3.07
N HIS A 90 9.79 7.82 2.11
CA HIS A 90 9.48 9.24 2.27
C HIS A 90 8.00 9.58 2.00
N ASP A 91 7.25 8.61 1.46
CA ASP A 91 5.85 8.79 1.07
C ASP A 91 4.96 7.84 1.87
N ASP A 92 3.78 8.34 2.26
CA ASP A 92 2.66 7.52 2.63
C ASP A 92 2.02 6.93 1.36
N VAL A 93 1.73 5.64 1.38
CA VAL A 93 1.12 4.95 0.24
C VAL A 93 -0.33 4.62 0.57
N VAL A 94 -1.27 5.11 -0.24
CA VAL A 94 -2.70 4.76 -0.11
C VAL A 94 -3.10 3.87 -1.28
N PHE A 95 -3.71 2.73 -0.97
CA PHE A 95 -4.23 1.79 -1.96
C PHE A 95 -5.76 1.70 -1.89
N TRP A 96 -6.43 1.93 -3.02
CA TRP A 96 -7.86 1.74 -3.18
C TRP A 96 -8.14 0.44 -3.94
N ALA A 97 -8.53 -0.60 -3.21
CA ALA A 97 -8.89 -1.87 -3.82
C ALA A 97 -10.25 -1.79 -4.52
N ALA A 98 -10.41 -2.56 -5.60
CA ALA A 98 -11.74 -2.78 -6.19
C ALA A 98 -12.72 -3.45 -5.21
N ARG A 99 -12.22 -4.19 -4.22
CA ARG A 99 -13.00 -4.87 -3.17
C ARG A 99 -12.39 -4.62 -1.78
N PRO A 100 -12.58 -3.43 -1.20
CA PRO A 100 -11.85 -3.04 0.01
C PRO A 100 -12.19 -3.88 1.24
N GLY A 101 -13.44 -4.33 1.37
CA GLY A 101 -13.84 -5.24 2.45
C GLY A 101 -13.06 -6.57 2.44
N ARG A 102 -12.85 -7.14 1.25
CA ARG A 102 -12.09 -8.39 1.09
C ARG A 102 -10.60 -8.18 1.35
N LEU A 103 -10.03 -7.08 0.87
CA LEU A 103 -8.64 -6.71 1.17
C LEU A 103 -8.40 -6.65 2.69
N LEU A 104 -9.27 -5.94 3.42
CA LEU A 104 -9.16 -5.78 4.86
C LEU A 104 -9.32 -7.11 5.62
N ALA A 105 -10.27 -7.94 5.20
CA ALA A 105 -10.48 -9.26 5.78
C ALA A 105 -9.23 -10.14 5.62
N GLU A 106 -8.62 -10.15 4.44
CA GLU A 106 -7.44 -10.95 4.14
C GLU A 106 -6.18 -10.45 4.86
N LEU A 107 -5.99 -9.14 4.96
CA LEU A 107 -4.90 -8.56 5.77
C LEU A 107 -5.00 -9.04 7.22
N ARG A 108 -6.19 -8.93 7.83
CA ARG A 108 -6.43 -9.35 9.21
C ARG A 108 -6.28 -10.86 9.39
N ARG A 109 -6.82 -11.66 8.45
CA ARG A 109 -6.71 -13.12 8.47
C ARG A 109 -5.25 -13.58 8.51
N ARG A 110 -4.36 -12.85 7.85
CA ARG A 110 -2.92 -13.12 7.73
C ARG A 110 -2.07 -12.44 8.81
N GLY A 111 -2.68 -11.93 9.87
CA GLY A 111 -1.97 -11.34 11.01
C GLY A 111 -1.52 -9.89 10.83
N TRP A 112 -1.83 -9.24 9.70
CA TRP A 112 -1.54 -7.82 9.52
C TRP A 112 -2.50 -6.95 10.35
N ARG A 113 -1.91 -6.18 11.28
CA ARG A 113 -2.69 -5.27 12.13
C ARG A 113 -3.11 -4.04 11.34
N VAL A 114 -4.42 -3.92 11.09
CA VAL A 114 -5.05 -2.74 10.48
C VAL A 114 -5.78 -1.92 11.54
N THR A 115 -5.44 -0.64 11.68
CA THR A 115 -6.09 0.31 12.60
C THR A 115 -7.12 1.18 11.88
N GLY A 116 -8.16 1.64 12.60
CA GLY A 116 -9.21 2.51 12.06
C GLY A 116 -10.44 1.79 11.51
#